data_AF-A0A975C3B5-F1
#
_entry.id   AF-A0A975C3B5-F1
#
_cell.length_a   1.000
_cell.length_b   1.000
_cell.length_c   1.000
_cell.angle_alpha   90.00
_cell.angle_beta   90.00
_cell.angle_gamma   90.00
#
_symmetry.space_group_name_H-M   'P 1'
#
loop_
_entity.id
_entity.type
_entity.pdbx_description
1 polymer ?
#
loop_
_entity_poly.entity_id
_entity_poly.type
_entity_poly.pdbx_seq_one_letter_code
_entity_poly.pdbx_strand_id
1 'polypeptide(L)'
;MAEPTAPSHKHHGLRIKARLRYLYHGDSLTAVRFRLAVILVDLAIIAFFVAAPILKAHGRAFYTVDYCIAALLILDLAARITAYSDWKDWFRRPINWVDLVVLGSLLAPAWAVNLGFLRILRLWTLLNSDMFWRTIGRRFDDTRVEEITRALSALVTFVFVVTGFVYTTFRGRHDGINGYLDALYFTVATLTTTGFGDITLPGAWGRILSISVMLIGITLFVRLGQALLRPHKVRFPCDKCGLQKHDPDAVHCKACGHLLCIPDDGD
;
A
#
# COMPACT_ATOMS: atom_id res chain seq x y z
N MET A 1 55.45 -15.02 -14.35
CA MET A 1 54.85 -14.30 -13.21
C MET A 1 53.50 -13.79 -13.67
N ALA A 2 52.41 -14.45 -13.28
CA ALA A 2 51.05 -14.04 -13.61
C ALA A 2 50.41 -13.46 -12.34
N GLU A 3 50.05 -12.19 -12.38
CA GLU A 3 49.35 -11.48 -11.32
C GLU A 3 47.93 -12.06 -11.14
N PRO A 4 47.50 -12.39 -9.91
CA PRO A 4 46.12 -12.80 -9.67
C PRO A 4 45.22 -11.57 -9.71
N THR A 5 44.40 -11.45 -10.76
CA THR A 5 43.40 -10.41 -10.89
C THR A 5 42.34 -10.54 -9.79
N ALA A 6 42.21 -9.49 -8.97
CA ALA A 6 41.34 -9.46 -7.79
C ALA A 6 39.85 -9.65 -8.15
N PRO A 7 39.15 -10.66 -7.62
CA PRO A 7 37.70 -10.82 -7.80
C PRO A 7 36.95 -10.04 -6.71
N SER A 8 37.13 -8.71 -6.63
CA SER A 8 36.75 -8.00 -5.39
C SER A 8 35.34 -7.39 -5.38
N HIS A 9 34.92 -6.60 -6.38
CA HIS A 9 33.68 -5.82 -6.24
C HIS A 9 32.40 -6.53 -6.70
N LYS A 10 32.43 -7.28 -7.82
CA LYS A 10 31.21 -7.92 -8.36
C LYS A 10 30.69 -9.05 -7.46
N HIS A 11 31.58 -9.86 -6.88
CA HIS A 11 31.19 -10.95 -5.98
C HIS A 11 30.61 -10.44 -4.66
N HIS A 12 31.11 -9.33 -4.13
CA HIS A 12 30.59 -8.77 -2.89
C HIS A 12 29.17 -8.19 -3.06
N GLY A 13 28.91 -7.47 -4.16
CA GLY A 13 27.58 -6.96 -4.47
C GLY A 13 26.54 -8.06 -4.70
N LEU A 14 26.93 -9.15 -5.37
CA LEU A 14 26.08 -10.33 -5.58
C LEU A 14 25.76 -11.06 -4.26
N ARG A 15 26.71 -11.15 -3.31
CA ARG A 15 26.48 -11.71 -1.97
C ARG A 15 25.51 -10.88 -1.13
N ILE A 16 25.62 -9.54 -1.17
CA ILE A 16 24.70 -8.65 -0.45
C ILE A 16 23.29 -8.75 -1.04
N LYS A 17 23.16 -8.72 -2.37
CA LYS A 17 21.89 -8.92 -3.08
C LYS A 17 21.22 -10.26 -2.71
N ALA A 18 21.99 -11.34 -2.67
CA ALA A 18 21.48 -12.66 -2.28
C ALA A 18 21.02 -12.70 -0.81
N ARG A 19 21.78 -12.10 0.12
CA ARG A 19 21.39 -12.00 1.53
C ARG A 19 20.12 -11.15 1.72
N LEU A 20 20.02 -10.00 1.07
CA LEU A 20 18.83 -9.15 1.12
C LEU A 20 17.61 -9.87 0.53
N ARG A 21 17.77 -10.54 -0.60
CA ARG A 21 16.70 -11.36 -1.19
C ARG A 21 16.25 -12.46 -0.23
N TYR A 22 17.18 -13.13 0.45
CA TYR A 22 16.86 -14.14 1.45
C TYR A 22 16.10 -13.55 2.66
N LEU A 23 16.51 -12.38 3.18
CA LEU A 23 15.82 -11.71 4.28
C LEU A 23 14.40 -11.24 3.90
N TYR A 24 14.23 -10.73 2.68
CA TYR A 24 12.95 -10.21 2.21
C TYR A 24 11.98 -11.31 1.74
N HIS A 25 12.47 -12.37 1.09
CA HIS A 25 11.64 -13.39 0.44
C HIS A 25 11.72 -14.78 1.08
N GLY A 26 12.67 -15.03 1.99
CA GLY A 26 12.88 -16.34 2.61
C GLY A 26 11.87 -16.66 3.70
N ASP A 27 11.65 -17.95 3.92
CA ASP A 27 10.74 -18.47 4.95
C ASP A 27 11.40 -18.76 6.30
N SER A 28 12.69 -18.44 6.46
CA SER A 28 13.40 -18.68 7.71
C SER A 28 12.94 -17.76 8.85
N LEU A 29 13.11 -18.22 10.09
CA LEU A 29 12.81 -17.45 11.30
C LEU A 29 13.52 -16.09 11.32
N THR A 30 14.75 -16.03 10.81
CA THR A 30 15.52 -14.79 10.68
C THR A 30 14.90 -13.83 9.68
N ALA A 31 14.43 -14.33 8.54
CA ALA A 31 13.74 -13.54 7.53
C ALA A 31 12.40 -13.00 8.06
N VAL A 32 11.63 -13.83 8.79
CA VAL A 32 10.37 -13.40 9.43
C VAL A 32 10.62 -12.31 10.47
N ARG A 33 11.60 -12.47 11.37
CA ARG A 33 11.95 -11.47 12.38
C ARG A 33 12.40 -10.14 11.76
N PHE A 34 13.21 -10.22 10.70
CA PHE A 34 13.64 -9.04 9.95
C PHE A 34 12.44 -8.29 9.34
N ARG A 35 11.53 -8.99 8.66
CA ARG A 35 10.30 -8.39 8.11
C ARG A 35 9.44 -7.74 9.19
N LEU A 36 9.27 -8.40 10.33
CA LEU A 36 8.51 -7.87 11.45
C LEU A 36 9.16 -6.60 12.02
N ALA A 37 10.49 -6.56 12.11
CA ALA A 37 11.23 -5.36 12.52
C ALA A 37 10.99 -4.19 11.55
N VAL A 38 11.05 -4.43 10.24
CA VAL A 38 10.74 -3.40 9.22
C VAL A 38 9.31 -2.88 9.37
N ILE A 39 8.34 -3.78 9.53
CA ILE A 39 6.92 -3.41 9.74
C ILE A 39 6.74 -2.59 11.03
N LEU A 40 7.41 -2.96 12.13
CA LEU A 40 7.36 -2.20 13.38
C LEU A 40 7.97 -0.80 13.24
N VAL A 41 9.07 -0.68 12.51
CA VAL A 41 9.69 0.62 12.21
C VAL A 41 8.75 1.48 11.38
N ASP A 42 8.16 0.92 10.31
CA ASP A 42 7.16 1.64 9.49
C ASP A 42 5.94 2.07 10.31
N LEU A 43 5.45 1.21 11.21
CA LEU A 43 4.33 1.52 12.09
C LEU A 43 4.68 2.63 13.09
N ALA A 44 5.89 2.60 13.67
CA ALA A 44 6.38 3.65 14.56
C ALA A 44 6.50 5.00 13.83
N ILE A 45 6.98 4.97 12.57
CA ILE A 45 7.04 6.14 11.70
C ILE A 45 5.63 6.71 11.44
N ILE A 46 4.66 5.85 11.11
CA ILE A 46 3.26 6.26 10.93
C ILE A 46 2.70 6.88 12.21
N ALA A 47 2.91 6.26 13.38
CA ALA A 47 2.46 6.77 14.67
C ALA A 47 3.05 8.16 14.98
N PHE A 48 4.36 8.34 14.74
CA PHE A 48 5.01 9.64 14.87
C PHE A 48 4.36 10.69 13.96
N PHE A 49 4.06 10.33 12.70
CA PHE A 49 3.42 11.25 11.75
C PHE A 49 1.99 11.64 12.11
N VAL A 50 1.24 10.74 12.74
CA VAL A 50 -0.11 11.04 13.26
C VAL A 50 -0.03 11.97 14.47
N ALA A 51 0.99 11.81 15.32
CA ALA A 51 1.23 12.68 16.47
C ALA A 51 1.85 14.04 16.09
N ALA A 52 2.52 14.12 14.94
CA ALA A 52 3.24 15.31 14.45
C ALA A 52 2.43 16.63 14.45
N PRO A 53 1.13 16.68 14.07
CA PRO A 53 0.35 17.91 14.13
C PRO A 53 0.20 18.47 15.54
N ILE A 54 0.23 17.60 16.56
CA ILE A 54 0.09 17.94 17.98
C ILE A 54 1.45 18.41 18.55
N LEU A 55 2.56 17.84 18.07
CA LEU A 55 3.92 18.16 18.53
C LEU A 55 4.57 19.36 17.82
N LYS A 56 3.86 20.04 16.90
CA LYS A 56 4.36 21.17 16.09
C LYS A 56 4.91 22.36 16.90
N ALA A 57 4.70 22.40 18.21
CA ALA A 57 5.20 23.45 19.11
C ALA A 57 6.74 23.44 19.29
N HIS A 58 7.46 22.35 18.96
CA HIS A 58 8.92 22.22 19.18
C HIS A 58 9.71 22.17 17.86
N GLY A 59 9.65 23.27 17.09
CA GLY A 59 10.06 23.36 15.68
C GLY A 59 11.40 22.72 15.30
N ARG A 60 12.49 22.88 16.06
CA ARG A 60 13.82 22.36 15.66
C ARG A 60 13.97 20.84 15.85
N ALA A 61 13.51 20.32 16.97
CA ALA A 61 13.55 18.88 17.26
C ALA A 61 12.68 18.10 16.27
N PHE A 62 11.55 18.67 15.87
CA PHE A 62 10.66 18.09 14.88
C PHE A 62 11.35 17.85 13.53
N TYR A 63 12.04 18.85 12.97
CA TYR A 63 12.74 18.69 11.69
C TYR A 63 13.89 17.67 11.76
N THR A 64 14.65 17.63 12.87
CA THR A 64 15.72 16.63 13.02
C THR A 64 15.17 15.21 12.99
N VAL A 65 14.08 14.94 13.70
CA VAL A 65 13.44 13.62 13.69
C VAL A 65 12.85 13.31 12.31
N ASP A 66 12.24 14.29 11.64
CA ASP A 66 11.68 14.13 10.29
C ASP A 66 12.76 13.72 9.26
N TYR A 67 13.94 14.35 9.31
CA TYR A 67 15.08 13.98 8.46
C TYR A 67 15.71 12.64 8.83
N CYS A 68 15.77 12.28 10.12
CA CYS A 68 16.22 10.94 10.54
C CYS A 68 15.27 9.86 10.00
N ILE A 69 13.96 10.08 10.08
CA ILE A 69 12.95 9.19 9.50
C ILE A 69 13.12 9.11 7.98
N ALA A 70 13.33 10.25 7.30
CA ALA A 70 13.60 10.27 5.87
C ALA A 70 14.83 9.41 5.49
N ALA A 71 15.92 9.55 6.24
CA ALA A 71 17.13 8.75 6.03
C ALA A 71 16.87 7.24 6.20
N LEU A 72 16.16 6.83 7.25
CA LEU A 72 15.79 5.43 7.48
C LEU A 72 14.98 4.85 6.31
N LEU A 73 14.06 5.62 5.75
CA LEU A 73 13.23 5.18 4.62
C LEU A 73 14.00 5.11 3.31
N ILE A 74 14.95 6.03 3.09
CA ILE A 74 15.84 5.94 1.93
C ILE A 74 16.64 4.65 2.00
N LEU A 75 17.14 4.29 3.18
CA LEU A 75 17.88 3.05 3.40
C LEU A 75 16.98 1.83 3.16
N ASP A 76 15.74 1.83 3.66
CA ASP A 76 14.78 0.75 3.42
C ASP A 76 14.45 0.61 1.92
N LEU A 77 14.15 1.73 1.24
CA LEU A 77 13.84 1.75 -0.18
C LEU A 77 15.03 1.26 -1.02
N ALA A 78 16.25 1.68 -0.68
CA ALA A 78 17.46 1.22 -1.34
C ALA A 78 17.71 -0.29 -1.11
N ALA A 79 17.45 -0.79 0.11
CA ALA A 79 17.52 -2.21 0.41
C ALA A 79 16.49 -3.02 -0.41
N ARG A 80 15.27 -2.49 -0.59
CA ARG A 80 14.24 -3.11 -1.44
C ARG A 80 14.67 -3.14 -2.91
N ILE A 81 15.12 -2.00 -3.46
CA ILE A 81 15.56 -1.91 -4.86
C ILE A 81 16.70 -2.90 -5.14
N THR A 82 17.66 -3.02 -4.23
CA THR A 82 18.79 -3.95 -4.38
C THR A 82 18.38 -5.42 -4.27
N ALA A 83 17.31 -5.76 -3.53
CA ALA A 83 16.79 -7.12 -3.43
C ALA A 83 16.13 -7.62 -4.74
N TYR A 84 15.55 -6.72 -5.55
CA TYR A 84 14.91 -7.06 -6.82
C TYR A 84 15.92 -7.53 -7.89
N SER A 85 15.51 -8.45 -8.77
CA SER A 85 16.33 -8.94 -9.88
C SER A 85 16.68 -7.82 -10.84
N ASP A 86 15.67 -7.07 -11.27
CA ASP A 86 15.75 -5.99 -12.25
C ASP A 86 15.02 -4.73 -11.77
N TRP A 87 15.63 -3.57 -12.02
CA TRP A 87 15.04 -2.26 -11.65
C TRP A 87 13.74 -1.96 -12.41
N LYS A 88 13.58 -2.50 -13.62
CA LYS A 88 12.37 -2.33 -14.44
C LYS A 88 11.15 -3.01 -13.81
N ASP A 89 11.34 -4.18 -13.23
CA ASP A 89 10.26 -4.91 -12.56
C ASP A 89 9.82 -4.20 -11.28
N TRP A 90 10.76 -3.51 -10.62
CA TRP A 90 10.46 -2.64 -9.50
C TRP A 90 9.60 -1.45 -9.94
N PHE A 91 9.96 -0.72 -11.00
CA PHE A 91 9.17 0.43 -11.48
C PHE A 91 7.78 0.07 -12.04
N ARG A 92 7.56 -1.19 -12.44
CA ARG A 92 6.25 -1.65 -12.92
C ARG A 92 5.21 -1.81 -11.81
N ARG A 93 5.62 -1.88 -10.55
CA ARG A 93 4.69 -2.02 -9.41
C ARG A 93 4.24 -0.63 -8.93
N PRO A 94 2.92 -0.32 -8.94
CA PRO A 94 2.43 1.01 -8.58
C PRO A 94 2.70 1.40 -7.12
N ILE A 95 2.86 0.42 -6.22
CA ILE A 95 3.19 0.66 -4.81
C ILE A 95 4.53 1.39 -4.62
N ASN A 96 5.50 1.08 -5.48
CA ASN A 96 6.84 1.67 -5.40
C ASN A 96 6.85 3.14 -5.82
N TRP A 97 5.95 3.53 -6.73
CA TRP A 97 5.75 4.93 -7.10
C TRP A 97 5.17 5.75 -5.95
N VAL A 98 4.22 5.16 -5.21
CA VAL A 98 3.65 5.80 -4.03
C VAL A 98 4.72 6.02 -2.96
N ASP A 99 5.58 5.05 -2.70
CA ASP A 99 6.71 5.21 -1.78
C ASP A 99 7.67 6.32 -2.19
N LEU A 100 7.94 6.44 -3.50
CA LEU A 100 8.77 7.52 -4.03
C LEU A 100 8.11 8.89 -3.85
N VAL A 101 6.80 9.00 -4.09
CA VAL A 101 6.04 10.24 -3.88
C VAL A 101 6.02 10.61 -2.40
N VAL A 102 5.80 9.65 -1.51
CA VAL A 102 5.84 9.85 -0.05
C VAL A 102 7.23 10.30 0.39
N LEU A 103 8.28 9.64 -0.10
CA LEU A 103 9.66 10.00 0.22
C LEU A 103 9.99 11.42 -0.28
N GLY A 104 9.60 11.74 -1.52
CA GLY A 104 9.74 13.08 -2.07
C GLY A 104 9.00 14.14 -1.25
N SER A 105 7.77 13.84 -0.81
CA SER A 105 6.99 14.74 0.05
C SER A 105 7.64 14.98 1.42
N LEU A 106 8.41 14.00 1.92
CA LEU A 106 9.13 14.08 3.20
C LEU A 106 10.47 14.81 3.10
N LEU A 107 11.08 14.87 1.92
CA LEU A 107 12.31 15.63 1.69
C LEU A 107 12.03 17.11 1.35
N ALA A 108 10.80 17.41 0.92
CA ALA A 108 10.32 18.76 0.61
C ALA A 108 9.83 19.68 1.77
N PRO A 109 9.87 19.37 3.09
CA PRO A 109 9.35 20.24 4.14
C PRO A 109 9.92 21.66 4.16
N ALA A 110 11.11 21.86 3.57
CA ALA A 110 11.79 23.15 3.48
C ALA A 110 11.40 23.99 2.25
N TRP A 111 10.81 23.40 1.20
CA TRP A 111 10.59 24.08 -0.09
C TRP A 111 9.13 24.04 -0.60
N ALA A 112 8.25 23.20 -0.04
CA ALA A 112 6.88 23.01 -0.53
C ALA A 112 5.80 23.17 0.56
N VAL A 113 4.56 23.37 0.12
CA VAL A 113 3.35 23.28 0.97
C VAL A 113 3.42 21.98 1.77
N ASN A 114 3.13 22.01 3.08
CA ASN A 114 3.12 20.81 3.91
C ASN A 114 2.05 19.82 3.40
N LEU A 115 2.44 18.91 2.49
CA LEU A 115 1.60 17.83 1.97
C LEU A 115 1.46 16.69 3.00
N GLY A 116 1.21 17.04 4.27
CA GLY A 116 1.11 16.10 5.37
C GLY A 116 0.02 15.04 5.16
N PHE A 117 -1.00 15.33 4.34
CA PHE A 117 -2.03 14.37 3.98
C PHE A 117 -1.46 13.17 3.19
N LEU A 118 -0.37 13.34 2.44
CA LEU A 118 0.29 12.23 1.72
C LEU A 118 0.89 11.20 2.69
N ARG A 119 1.03 11.51 3.98
CA ARG A 119 1.54 10.55 4.97
C ARG A 119 0.62 9.33 5.13
N ILE A 120 -0.67 9.46 4.85
CA ILE A 120 -1.62 8.34 4.84
C ILE A 120 -1.25 7.26 3.81
N LEU A 121 -0.59 7.66 2.71
CA LEU A 121 -0.12 6.74 1.68
C LEU A 121 0.87 5.71 2.23
N ARG A 122 1.57 6.00 3.33
CA ARG A 122 2.47 5.03 3.99
C ARG A 122 1.70 3.84 4.54
N LEU A 123 0.57 4.11 5.19
CA LEU A 123 -0.29 3.06 5.71
C LEU A 123 -0.82 2.21 4.56
N TRP A 124 -1.19 2.85 3.44
CA TRP A 124 -1.59 2.14 2.23
C TRP A 124 -0.48 1.25 1.66
N THR A 125 0.75 1.77 1.52
CA THR A 125 1.88 0.96 1.05
C THR A 125 2.09 -0.25 1.95
N LEU A 126 2.07 -0.04 3.28
CA LEU A 126 2.24 -1.13 4.25
C LEU A 126 1.14 -2.19 4.09
N LEU A 127 -0.13 -1.77 4.04
CA LEU A 127 -1.28 -2.67 3.92
C LEU A 127 -1.38 -3.36 2.56
N ASN A 128 -0.81 -2.80 1.49
CA ASN A 128 -0.82 -3.42 0.17
C ASN A 128 0.52 -4.09 -0.19
N SER A 129 1.46 -4.17 0.74
CA SER A 129 2.73 -4.86 0.56
C SER A 129 2.58 -6.38 0.67
N ASP A 130 3.12 -7.11 -0.30
CA ASP A 130 3.16 -8.58 -0.27
C ASP A 130 3.93 -9.11 0.96
N MET A 131 4.89 -8.34 1.45
CA MET A 131 5.65 -8.66 2.65
C MET A 131 4.76 -8.72 3.90
N PHE A 132 3.84 -7.76 4.02
CA PHE A 132 2.94 -7.62 5.16
C PHE A 132 2.02 -8.83 5.25
N TRP A 133 1.35 -9.18 4.14
CA TRP A 133 0.45 -10.33 4.07
C TRP A 133 1.15 -11.67 4.24
N ARG A 134 2.37 -11.83 3.69
CA ARG A 134 3.17 -13.05 3.93
C ARG A 134 3.58 -13.26 5.39
N THR A 135 3.66 -12.18 6.18
CA THR A 135 4.13 -12.24 7.56
C THR A 135 2.97 -12.29 8.56
N ILE A 136 1.98 -11.41 8.40
CA ILE A 136 0.84 -11.26 9.31
C ILE A 136 -0.37 -12.07 8.83
N GLY A 137 -0.61 -12.10 7.51
CA GLY A 137 -1.73 -12.80 6.88
C GLY A 137 -1.60 -14.32 6.91
N ARG A 138 -0.42 -14.90 7.20
CA ARG A 138 -0.23 -16.35 7.33
C ARG A 138 -1.15 -17.03 8.36
N ARG A 139 -1.61 -16.27 9.37
CA ARG A 139 -2.56 -16.76 10.39
C ARG A 139 -4.02 -16.66 9.92
N PHE A 140 -4.29 -15.81 8.94
CA PHE A 140 -5.59 -15.58 8.33
C PHE A 140 -5.53 -16.06 6.88
N ASP A 141 -5.23 -17.34 6.64
CA ASP A 141 -5.09 -17.97 5.30
C ASP A 141 -6.38 -17.91 4.44
N ASP A 142 -7.33 -17.07 4.83
CA ASP A 142 -8.44 -16.63 4.03
C ASP A 142 -8.00 -15.52 3.07
N THR A 143 -7.74 -15.92 1.82
CA THR A 143 -7.51 -15.01 0.68
C THR A 143 -8.55 -13.89 0.58
N ARG A 144 -9.76 -14.09 1.13
CA ARG A 144 -10.83 -13.10 1.13
C ARG A 144 -10.51 -11.90 2.01
N VAL A 145 -9.98 -12.11 3.22
CA VAL A 145 -9.66 -11.01 4.14
C VAL A 145 -8.56 -10.13 3.55
N GLU A 146 -7.55 -10.74 2.92
CA GLU A 146 -6.53 -10.02 2.16
C GLU A 146 -7.13 -9.21 1.00
N GLU A 147 -7.97 -9.84 0.16
CA GLU A 147 -8.61 -9.17 -0.98
C GLU A 147 -9.50 -7.98 -0.53
N ILE A 148 -10.33 -8.17 0.50
CA ILE A 148 -11.20 -7.12 1.07
C ILE A 148 -10.36 -6.00 1.66
N THR A 149 -9.35 -6.31 2.48
CA THR A 149 -8.53 -5.30 3.14
C THR A 149 -7.73 -4.48 2.13
N ARG A 150 -7.20 -5.11 1.07
CA ARG A 150 -6.52 -4.41 -0.03
C ARG A 150 -7.48 -3.51 -0.83
N ALA A 151 -8.71 -3.97 -1.09
CA ALA A 151 -9.72 -3.17 -1.79
C ALA A 151 -10.19 -1.97 -0.94
N LEU A 152 -10.49 -2.20 0.33
CA LEU A 152 -10.92 -1.17 1.28
C LEU A 152 -9.82 -0.13 1.52
N SER A 153 -8.59 -0.57 1.77
CA SER A 153 -7.45 0.34 1.95
C SER A 153 -7.21 1.19 0.71
N ALA A 154 -7.35 0.64 -0.50
CA ALA A 154 -7.25 1.42 -1.74
C ALA A 154 -8.34 2.49 -1.85
N LEU A 155 -9.59 2.15 -1.53
CA LEU A 155 -10.71 3.10 -1.53
C LEU A 155 -10.48 4.23 -0.52
N VAL A 156 -10.19 3.90 0.74
CA VAL A 156 -9.94 4.87 1.80
C VAL A 156 -8.79 5.79 1.42
N THR A 157 -7.68 5.23 0.95
CA THR A 157 -6.50 5.99 0.56
C THR A 157 -6.80 6.95 -0.58
N PHE A 158 -7.54 6.50 -1.59
CA PHE A 158 -7.96 7.34 -2.70
C PHE A 158 -8.78 8.55 -2.21
N VAL A 159 -9.78 8.31 -1.34
CA VAL A 159 -10.60 9.37 -0.75
C VAL A 159 -9.71 10.38 -0.01
N PHE A 160 -8.84 9.92 0.88
CA PHE A 160 -7.97 10.81 1.65
C PHE A 160 -7.01 11.63 0.77
N VAL A 161 -6.44 11.03 -0.26
CA VAL A 161 -5.50 11.71 -1.18
C VAL A 161 -6.23 12.76 -2.01
N VAL A 162 -7.38 12.43 -2.59
CA VAL A 162 -8.18 13.38 -3.37
C VAL A 162 -8.69 14.51 -2.48
N THR A 163 -9.23 14.20 -1.31
CA THR A 163 -9.66 15.20 -0.32
C THR A 163 -8.51 16.11 0.07
N GLY A 164 -7.34 15.56 0.38
CA GLY A 164 -6.14 16.34 0.70
C GLY A 164 -5.73 17.27 -0.44
N PHE A 165 -5.71 16.76 -1.68
CA PHE A 165 -5.39 17.54 -2.87
C PHE A 165 -6.39 18.68 -3.13
N VAL A 166 -7.69 18.38 -3.05
CA VAL A 166 -8.77 19.36 -3.20
C VAL A 166 -8.65 20.44 -2.12
N TYR A 167 -8.49 20.03 -0.87
CA TYR A 167 -8.30 20.94 0.25
C TYR A 167 -7.09 21.85 0.05
N THR A 168 -5.90 21.31 -0.28
CA THR A 168 -4.71 22.16 -0.42
C THR A 168 -4.73 23.09 -1.62
N THR A 169 -5.43 22.70 -2.70
CA THR A 169 -5.42 23.46 -3.96
C THR A 169 -6.53 24.51 -4.00
N PHE A 170 -7.71 24.20 -3.44
CA PHE A 170 -8.91 25.03 -3.58
C PHE A 170 -9.31 25.78 -2.30
N ARG A 171 -8.74 25.45 -1.13
CA ARG A 171 -9.05 26.14 0.13
C ARG A 171 -8.83 27.65 -0.01
N GLY A 172 -9.86 28.42 0.34
CA GLY A 172 -9.82 29.88 0.36
C GLY A 172 -9.77 30.55 -1.02
N ARG A 173 -9.88 29.78 -2.11
CA ARG A 173 -9.93 30.32 -3.49
C ARG A 173 -11.33 30.31 -4.08
N HIS A 174 -12.25 29.53 -3.50
CA HIS A 174 -13.62 29.39 -3.97
C HIS A 174 -14.62 29.26 -2.83
N ASP A 175 -15.78 29.87 -3.01
CA ASP A 175 -16.91 29.75 -2.11
C ASP A 175 -17.39 28.29 -2.09
N GLY A 176 -17.38 27.67 -0.92
CA GLY A 176 -17.80 26.28 -0.70
C GLY A 176 -16.72 25.33 -0.15
N ILE A 177 -15.43 25.69 -0.20
CA ILE A 177 -14.34 24.89 0.40
C ILE A 177 -13.59 25.74 1.44
N ASN A 178 -14.13 25.77 2.66
CA ASN A 178 -13.56 26.48 3.80
C ASN A 178 -12.74 25.55 4.70
N GLY A 179 -13.22 24.32 4.86
CA GLY A 179 -12.65 23.29 5.72
C GLY A 179 -12.24 22.01 4.99
N TYR A 180 -11.58 21.12 5.74
CA TYR A 180 -11.26 19.77 5.26
C TYR A 180 -12.53 18.92 5.07
N LEU A 181 -13.55 19.13 5.91
CA LEU A 181 -14.83 18.44 5.81
C LEU A 181 -15.56 18.76 4.51
N ASP A 182 -15.51 20.01 4.04
CA ASP A 182 -16.12 20.40 2.76
C ASP A 182 -15.44 19.69 1.57
N ALA A 183 -14.11 19.62 1.60
CA ALA A 183 -13.34 18.87 0.60
C ALA A 183 -13.63 17.36 0.65
N LEU A 184 -13.81 16.81 1.86
CA LEU A 184 -14.16 15.40 2.05
C LEU A 184 -15.56 15.11 1.53
N TYR A 185 -16.51 15.97 1.86
CA TYR A 185 -17.89 15.91 1.40
C TYR A 185 -17.94 15.95 -0.14
N PHE A 186 -17.27 16.90 -0.78
CA PHE A 186 -17.14 16.96 -2.23
C PHE A 186 -16.57 15.66 -2.81
N THR A 187 -15.49 15.15 -2.21
CA THR A 187 -14.81 13.94 -2.68
C THR A 187 -15.73 12.74 -2.60
N VAL A 188 -16.39 12.53 -1.47
CA VAL A 188 -17.31 11.40 -1.26
C VAL A 188 -18.52 11.52 -2.18
N ALA A 189 -19.18 12.68 -2.26
CA ALA A 189 -20.34 12.88 -3.12
C ALA A 189 -20.02 12.67 -4.62
N THR A 190 -18.82 13.07 -5.05
CA THR A 190 -18.34 12.86 -6.43
C THR A 190 -18.00 11.39 -6.68
N LEU A 191 -17.32 10.75 -5.74
CA LEU A 191 -16.91 9.34 -5.79
C LEU A 191 -18.10 8.39 -5.82
N THR A 192 -19.12 8.65 -5.00
CA THR A 192 -20.36 7.86 -4.93
C THR A 192 -21.32 8.19 -6.07
N THR A 193 -20.95 9.10 -6.98
CA THR A 193 -21.78 9.59 -8.08
C THR A 193 -23.11 10.24 -7.62
N THR A 194 -23.21 10.60 -6.34
CA THR A 194 -24.39 11.28 -5.79
C THR A 194 -24.46 12.72 -6.28
N GLY A 195 -23.32 13.42 -6.28
CA GLY A 195 -23.15 14.70 -6.98
C GLY A 195 -24.21 15.76 -6.62
N PHE A 196 -24.41 16.05 -5.33
CA PHE A 196 -25.41 17.01 -4.86
C PHE A 196 -25.34 18.39 -5.53
N GLY A 197 -24.17 18.79 -6.03
CA GLY A 197 -23.99 19.99 -6.84
C GLY A 197 -23.92 21.30 -6.04
N ASP A 198 -24.02 21.21 -4.72
CA ASP A 198 -23.83 22.28 -3.75
C ASP A 198 -22.35 22.71 -3.63
N ILE A 199 -21.42 21.76 -3.73
CA ILE A 199 -19.98 22.02 -3.82
C ILE A 199 -19.46 21.48 -5.15
N THR A 200 -18.85 22.35 -5.97
CA THR A 200 -18.22 21.97 -7.23
C THR A 200 -16.85 22.61 -7.40
N LEU A 201 -15.97 21.96 -8.17
CA LEU A 201 -14.66 22.49 -8.50
C LEU A 201 -14.74 23.33 -9.78
N PRO A 202 -14.52 24.64 -9.71
CA PRO A 202 -14.60 25.50 -10.88
C PRO A 202 -13.36 25.37 -11.77
N GLY A 203 -13.49 25.87 -13.00
CA GLY A 203 -12.42 25.86 -14.01
C GLY A 203 -12.23 24.52 -14.72
N ALA A 204 -11.43 24.54 -15.79
CA ALA A 204 -11.17 23.35 -16.62
C ALA A 204 -10.47 22.24 -15.81
N TRP A 205 -9.47 22.60 -15.01
CA TRP A 205 -8.74 21.65 -14.16
C TRP A 205 -9.63 21.03 -13.07
N GLY A 206 -10.54 21.82 -12.48
CA GLY A 206 -11.53 21.31 -11.53
C GLY A 206 -12.44 20.26 -12.16
N ARG A 207 -12.94 20.51 -13.38
CA ARG A 207 -13.78 19.56 -14.13
C ARG A 207 -13.02 18.28 -14.48
N ILE A 208 -11.78 18.39 -14.97
CA ILE A 208 -10.94 17.22 -15.28
C ILE A 208 -10.70 16.38 -14.03
N LEU A 209 -10.43 17.03 -12.89
CA LEU A 209 -10.28 16.33 -11.61
C LEU A 209 -11.58 15.61 -11.23
N SER A 210 -12.73 16.28 -11.27
CA SER A 210 -14.03 15.67 -10.96
C SER A 210 -14.32 14.45 -11.84
N ILE A 211 -14.10 14.56 -13.16
CA ILE A 211 -14.27 13.43 -14.09
C ILE A 211 -13.35 12.27 -13.72
N SER A 212 -12.09 12.56 -13.42
CA SER A 212 -11.11 11.54 -13.01
C SER A 212 -11.52 10.84 -11.71
N VAL A 213 -12.02 11.60 -10.74
CA VAL A 213 -12.52 11.09 -9.46
C VAL A 213 -13.73 10.18 -9.65
N MET A 214 -14.68 10.55 -10.51
CA MET A 214 -15.84 9.71 -10.84
C MET A 214 -15.41 8.38 -11.48
N LEU A 215 -14.55 8.43 -12.50
CA LEU A 215 -14.09 7.25 -13.23
C LEU A 215 -13.32 6.28 -12.31
N ILE A 216 -12.36 6.80 -11.54
CA ILE A 216 -11.59 5.98 -10.60
C ILE A 216 -12.49 5.49 -9.47
N GLY A 217 -13.39 6.33 -8.97
CA GLY A 217 -14.32 5.99 -7.89
C GLY A 217 -15.20 4.78 -8.18
N ILE A 218 -15.84 4.76 -9.35
CA ILE A 218 -16.65 3.63 -9.78
C ILE A 218 -15.81 2.34 -9.82
N THR A 219 -14.60 2.40 -10.39
CA THR A 219 -13.73 1.20 -10.45
C THR A 219 -13.34 0.68 -9.06
N LEU A 220 -13.09 1.57 -8.09
CA LEU A 220 -12.77 1.19 -6.72
C LEU A 220 -13.98 0.58 -6.00
N PHE A 221 -15.17 1.17 -6.15
CA PHE A 221 -16.41 0.62 -5.59
C PHE A 221 -16.75 -0.75 -6.17
N VAL A 222 -16.64 -0.93 -7.49
CA VAL A 222 -16.84 -2.23 -8.15
C VAL A 222 -15.86 -3.26 -7.60
N ARG A 223 -14.58 -2.90 -7.45
CA ARG A 223 -13.56 -3.81 -6.90
C ARG A 223 -13.86 -4.20 -5.45
N LEU A 224 -14.30 -3.24 -4.62
CA LEU A 224 -14.70 -3.51 -3.24
C LEU A 224 -15.94 -4.41 -3.19
N GLY A 225 -16.96 -4.12 -4.00
CA GLY A 225 -18.17 -4.93 -4.12
C GLY A 225 -17.86 -6.36 -4.56
N GLN A 226 -16.98 -6.53 -5.55
CA GLN A 226 -16.48 -7.84 -5.96
C GLN A 226 -15.79 -8.56 -4.81
N ALA A 227 -14.91 -7.90 -4.06
CA ALA A 227 -14.22 -8.52 -2.92
C ALA A 227 -15.18 -8.94 -1.79
N LEU A 228 -16.22 -8.15 -1.51
CA LEU A 228 -17.21 -8.42 -0.46
C LEU A 228 -18.19 -9.53 -0.84
N LEU A 229 -18.70 -9.48 -2.07
CA LEU A 229 -19.75 -10.36 -2.58
C LEU A 229 -19.22 -11.67 -3.17
N ARG A 230 -17.91 -11.80 -3.37
CA ARG A 230 -17.32 -13.04 -3.88
C ARG A 230 -17.61 -14.19 -2.90
N PRO A 231 -18.20 -15.30 -3.36
CA PRO A 231 -18.46 -16.44 -2.50
C PRO A 231 -17.16 -16.95 -1.91
N HIS A 232 -17.20 -17.30 -0.62
CA HIS A 232 -16.06 -17.86 0.09
C HIS A 232 -15.65 -19.17 -0.59
N LYS A 233 -14.35 -19.33 -0.85
CA LYS A 233 -13.80 -20.55 -1.46
C LYS A 233 -12.60 -21.00 -0.64
N VAL A 234 -12.57 -22.28 -0.33
CA VAL A 234 -11.48 -22.90 0.40
C VAL A 234 -10.37 -23.31 -0.56
N ARG A 235 -9.12 -23.22 -0.11
CA ARG A 235 -7.96 -23.73 -0.86
C ARG A 235 -7.72 -25.18 -0.47
N PHE A 236 -8.12 -26.10 -1.34
CA PHE A 236 -7.86 -27.53 -1.18
C PHE A 236 -7.42 -28.11 -2.53
N PRO A 237 -6.17 -28.58 -2.68
CA PRO A 237 -5.70 -29.11 -3.95
C PRO A 237 -6.40 -30.43 -4.27
N CYS A 238 -7.03 -30.54 -5.44
CA CYS A 238 -7.56 -31.81 -5.90
C CYS A 238 -6.43 -32.71 -6.40
N ASP A 239 -6.30 -33.91 -5.82
CA ASP A 239 -5.24 -34.88 -6.15
C ASP A 239 -5.28 -35.35 -7.62
N LYS A 240 -6.45 -35.29 -8.27
CA LYS A 240 -6.63 -35.80 -9.63
C LYS A 240 -6.36 -34.77 -10.72
N CYS A 241 -6.87 -33.54 -10.57
CA CYS A 241 -6.81 -32.51 -11.61
C CYS A 241 -6.03 -31.25 -11.21
N GLY A 242 -5.61 -31.14 -9.94
CA GLY A 242 -4.86 -30.00 -9.45
C GLY A 242 -5.66 -28.72 -9.23
N LEU A 243 -7.00 -28.75 -9.37
CA LEU A 243 -7.84 -27.59 -9.05
C LEU A 243 -7.66 -27.21 -7.57
N GLN A 244 -7.27 -25.95 -7.33
CA GLN A 244 -6.85 -25.46 -6.01
C GLN A 244 -7.97 -24.85 -5.17
N LYS A 245 -9.07 -24.41 -5.79
CA LYS A 245 -10.15 -23.67 -5.10
C LYS A 245 -11.49 -24.37 -5.29
N HIS A 246 -12.17 -24.64 -4.19
CA HIS A 246 -13.49 -25.27 -4.17
C HIS A 246 -14.46 -24.46 -3.32
N ASP A 247 -15.75 -24.77 -3.45
CA ASP A 247 -16.75 -24.25 -2.52
C ASP A 247 -16.57 -24.95 -1.15
N PRO A 248 -16.91 -24.31 -0.02
CA PRO A 248 -16.58 -24.82 1.31
C PRO A 248 -17.25 -26.17 1.61
N ASP A 249 -18.43 -26.38 1.06
CA ASP A 249 -19.28 -27.57 1.17
C ASP A 249 -19.09 -28.57 0.00
N ALA A 250 -18.03 -28.42 -0.79
CA ALA A 250 -17.81 -29.23 -1.98
C ALA A 250 -17.33 -30.65 -1.65
N VAL A 251 -18.24 -31.63 -1.72
CA VAL A 251 -17.91 -33.08 -1.64
C VAL A 251 -17.24 -33.58 -2.93
N HIS A 252 -17.48 -32.92 -4.06
CA HIS A 252 -16.90 -33.30 -5.36
C HIS A 252 -16.18 -32.12 -6.01
N CYS A 253 -15.03 -32.40 -6.63
CA CYS A 253 -14.29 -31.43 -7.41
C CYS A 253 -15.10 -30.98 -8.64
N LYS A 254 -15.45 -29.69 -8.71
CA LYS A 254 -16.21 -29.08 -9.81
C LYS A 254 -15.62 -29.35 -11.21
N ALA A 255 -14.30 -29.47 -11.33
CA ALA A 255 -13.65 -29.70 -12.62
C ALA A 255 -13.62 -31.16 -13.10
N CYS A 256 -13.53 -32.14 -12.20
CA CYS A 256 -13.26 -33.55 -12.58
C CYS A 256 -14.13 -34.59 -11.86
N GLY A 257 -15.01 -34.19 -10.95
CA GLY A 257 -15.90 -35.06 -10.19
C GLY A 257 -15.24 -35.90 -9.09
N HIS A 258 -13.92 -35.79 -8.88
CA HIS A 258 -13.22 -36.52 -7.82
C HIS A 258 -13.78 -36.16 -6.44
N LEU A 259 -13.98 -37.16 -5.58
CA LEU A 259 -14.46 -36.97 -4.21
C LEU A 259 -13.37 -36.24 -3.40
N LEU A 260 -13.74 -35.14 -2.75
CA LEU A 260 -12.87 -34.32 -1.92
C LEU A 260 -13.27 -34.52 -0.46
N CYS A 261 -12.29 -34.75 0.40
CA CYS A 261 -12.47 -34.79 1.85
C CYS A 261 -11.96 -33.48 2.46
N ILE A 262 -12.69 -32.39 2.21
CA ILE A 262 -12.38 -31.09 2.81
C ILE A 262 -12.82 -31.16 4.28
N PRO A 263 -11.93 -30.89 5.26
CA PRO A 263 -12.32 -30.84 6.66
C PRO A 263 -13.28 -29.68 6.90
N ASP A 264 -14.40 -29.94 7.57
CA ASP A 264 -15.33 -28.90 8.00
C ASP A 264 -14.81 -28.26 9.30
N ASP A 265 -15.04 -26.96 9.50
CA ASP A 265 -14.53 -26.22 10.67
C ASP A 265 -15.35 -26.53 11.96
N GLY A 266 -16.17 -27.58 11.95
CA GLY A 266 -16.99 -28.04 13.08
C GLY A 266 -17.09 -29.57 13.16
N ASP A 267 -16.43 -30.12 14.18
CA ASP A 267 -16.36 -31.53 14.66
C ASP A 267 -15.61 -32.56 13.78
#